data_AF-A0A2G9MZU1-F1
#
_entry.id   AF-A0A2G9MZU1-F1
#
_cell.length_a   1.000
_cell.length_b   1.000
_cell.length_c   1.000
_cell.angle_alpha   90.00
_cell.angle_beta   90.00
_cell.angle_gamma   90.00
#
_symmetry.space_group_name_H-M   'P 1'
#
loop_
_entity.id
_entity.type
_entity.pdbx_description
1 polymer ?
#
loop_
_entity_poly.entity_id
_entity_poly.type
_entity_poly.pdbx_seq_one_letter_code
_entity_poly.pdbx_strand_id
1 'polypeptide(L)' 'VARVMNVQSSTINDESSPESIENWTSFNGYVLLYELETEFKVKFTIDEVMDVKKIADIKRHLKNHGVILND' A
#
# COMPACT_ATOMS: atom_id res chain seq x y z
N VAL A 1 -0.39 0.89 -6.39
CA VAL A 1 0.26 1.98 -5.62
C VAL A 1 0.59 3.21 -6.46
N ALA A 2 1.49 3.13 -7.45
CA ALA A 2 1.95 4.28 -8.24
C ALA A 2 0.82 5.15 -8.83
N ARG A 3 -0.27 4.52 -9.29
CA ARG A 3 -1.49 5.20 -9.78
C ARG A 3 -2.11 6.14 -8.74
N VAL A 4 -2.39 5.63 -7.53
CA VAL A 4 -3.02 6.42 -6.45
C VAL A 4 -2.10 7.56 -6.01
N MET A 5 -0.79 7.30 -6.01
CA MET A 5 0.22 8.29 -5.62
C MET A 5 0.57 9.28 -6.74
N ASN A 6 0.04 9.08 -7.95
CA ASN A 6 0.33 9.89 -9.14
C ASN A 6 1.85 10.09 -9.37
N VAL A 7 2.62 9.01 -9.26
CA VAL A 7 4.07 8.97 -9.52
C VAL A 7 4.43 7.85 -10.49
N GLN A 8 5.65 7.88 -11.03
CA GLN A 8 6.13 6.81 -11.91
C GLN A 8 6.30 5.51 -11.12
N SER A 9 5.95 4.37 -11.71
CA SER A 9 6.11 3.07 -11.04
C SER A 9 7.56 2.74 -10.71
N SER A 10 8.50 3.22 -11.54
CA SER A 10 9.94 3.06 -11.33
C SER A 10 10.49 3.78 -10.10
N THR A 11 9.76 4.76 -9.56
CA THR A 11 10.17 5.49 -8.35
C THR A 11 9.62 4.87 -7.07
N ILE A 12 8.72 3.89 -7.18
CA ILE A 12 8.18 3.15 -6.04
C ILE A 12 9.10 1.98 -5.72
N ASN A 13 9.47 1.86 -4.44
CA ASN A 13 10.19 0.72 -3.91
C ASN A 13 9.65 0.37 -2.52
N ASP A 14 10.21 -0.68 -1.92
CA ASP A 14 9.76 -1.21 -0.62
C ASP A 14 9.92 -0.21 0.53
N GLU A 15 10.85 0.75 0.42
CA GLU A 15 11.08 1.81 1.41
C GLU A 15 10.24 3.07 1.16
N SER A 16 9.50 3.15 0.05
CA SER A 16 8.62 4.29 -0.20
C SER A 16 7.56 4.39 0.89
N SER A 17 7.41 5.58 1.43
CA SER A 17 6.57 5.93 2.58
C SER A 17 5.88 7.29 2.36
N PRO A 18 4.94 7.69 3.25
CA PRO A 18 4.36 9.03 3.28
C PRO A 18 5.38 10.18 3.34
N GLU A 19 6.55 9.95 3.93
CA GLU A 19 7.61 10.96 4.01
C GLU A 19 8.36 11.14 2.67
N SER A 20 8.39 10.09 1.84
CA SER A 20 9.09 10.09 0.55
C SER A 20 8.19 10.43 -0.65
N ILE A 21 6.87 10.28 -0.51
CA ILE A 21 5.88 10.49 -1.56
C ILE A 21 4.93 11.60 -1.13
N GLU A 22 5.07 12.78 -1.73
CA GLU A 22 4.26 13.97 -1.42
C GLU A 22 2.74 13.70 -1.49
N ASN A 23 2.30 12.94 -2.49
CA ASN A 23 0.90 12.61 -2.68
C ASN A 23 0.37 11.53 -1.72
N TRP A 24 1.22 10.89 -0.91
CA TRP A 24 0.77 9.91 0.06
C TRP A 24 0.26 10.59 1.33
N THR A 25 -0.83 11.33 1.17
CA THR A 25 -1.62 11.91 2.26
C THR A 25 -2.45 10.85 2.97
N SER A 26 -3.03 11.16 4.13
CA SER A 26 -3.95 10.25 4.82
C SER A 26 -5.13 9.82 3.94
N PHE A 27 -5.63 10.73 3.10
CA PHE A 27 -6.72 10.42 2.16
C PHE A 27 -6.26 9.44 1.06
N ASN A 28 -5.13 9.71 0.40
CA ASN A 28 -4.61 8.82 -0.64
C ASN A 28 -4.11 7.49 -0.06
N GLY A 29 -3.67 7.46 1.19
CA GLY A 29 -3.40 6.23 1.94
C GLY A 29 -4.66 5.38 2.11
N TYR A 30 -5.78 5.99 2.50
CA TYR A 30 -7.08 5.31 2.57
C TYR A 30 -7.56 4.81 1.21
N VAL A 31 -7.47 5.64 0.15
CA VAL A 31 -7.82 5.24 -1.21
C VAL A 31 -6.97 4.06 -1.67
N LEU A 32 -5.66 4.08 -1.39
CA LEU A 32 -4.76 2.97 -1.72
C LEU A 32 -5.19 1.67 -1.04
N LEU A 33 -5.45 1.71 0.26
CA LEU A 33 -5.89 0.53 1.01
C LEU A 33 -7.21 -0.01 0.45
N TYR A 34 -8.19 0.87 0.19
CA TYR A 34 -9.47 0.48 -0.39
C TYR A 34 -9.32 -0.19 -1.78
N GLU A 35 -8.45 0.35 -2.64
CA GLU A 35 -8.16 -0.26 -3.94
C GLU A 35 -7.52 -1.64 -3.79
N LEU A 36 -6.55 -1.80 -2.89
CA LEU A 36 -5.88 -3.08 -2.64
C LEU A 36 -6.84 -4.13 -2.08
N GLU A 37 -7.70 -3.76 -1.12
CA GLU A 37 -8.75 -4.64 -0.61
C GLU A 37 -9.69 -5.11 -1.72
N THR A 38 -10.08 -4.20 -2.61
CA THR A 38 -11.00 -4.49 -3.71
C THR A 38 -10.34 -5.38 -4.77
N GLU A 39 -9.09 -5.06 -5.14
CA GLU A 39 -8.33 -5.78 -6.16
C GLU A 39 -7.97 -7.21 -5.72
N PHE A 40 -7.47 -7.36 -4.50
CA PHE A 40 -7.03 -8.65 -3.96
C PHE A 40 -8.14 -9.41 -3.21
N LYS A 41 -9.33 -8.81 -3.04
CA LYS A 41 -10.45 -9.37 -2.29
C LYS A 41 -10.08 -9.72 -0.84
N VAL A 42 -9.31 -8.84 -0.22
CA VAL A 42 -8.87 -8.95 1.18
C VAL A 42 -9.49 -7.84 2.02
N LYS A 43 -9.37 -7.95 3.34
CA LYS A 43 -9.78 -6.91 4.28
C LYS A 43 -8.65 -6.69 5.29
N PHE A 44 -8.11 -5.49 5.31
CA PHE A 44 -7.13 -5.10 6.32
C PHE A 44 -7.85 -4.84 7.63
N THR A 45 -7.28 -5.33 8.71
CA THR A 45 -7.69 -4.99 10.07
C THR A 45 -7.21 -3.59 10.43
N ILE A 46 -7.82 -2.99 11.46
CA ILE A 46 -7.38 -1.68 11.96
C ILE A 46 -5.92 -1.73 12.39
N ASP A 47 -5.48 -2.81 13.04
CA ASP A 47 -4.10 -2.97 13.48
C ASP A 47 -3.12 -3.03 12.30
N GLU A 48 -3.47 -3.74 11.22
CA GLU A 48 -2.66 -3.78 10.00
C GLU A 48 -2.57 -2.41 9.32
N VAL A 49 -3.70 -1.67 9.26
CA VAL A 49 -3.73 -0.31 8.70
C VAL A 49 -2.82 0.63 9.50
N MET A 50 -2.86 0.54 10.82
CA MET A 50 -2.03 1.37 11.71
C MET A 50 -0.53 0.99 11.65
N ASP A 51 -0.21 -0.24 11.26
CA ASP A 51 1.15 -0.74 11.09
C ASP A 51 1.79 -0.33 9.74
N VAL A 52 0.99 0.06 8.73
CA VAL A 52 1.50 0.48 7.42
C VAL A 52 2.28 1.79 7.51
N LYS A 53 3.59 1.71 7.31
CA LYS A 53 4.50 2.88 7.23
C LYS A 53 5.15 3.02 5.85
N LYS A 54 5.35 1.90 5.16
CA LYS A 54 5.97 1.85 3.83
C LYS A 54 5.37 0.74 2.97
N ILE A 55 5.74 0.72 1.69
CA ILE A 55 5.28 -0.28 0.71
C ILE A 55 5.57 -1.71 1.18
N ALA A 56 6.71 -1.96 1.82
CA ALA A 56 7.05 -3.27 2.36
C ALA A 56 5.99 -3.80 3.34
N ASP A 57 5.42 -2.94 4.18
CA ASP A 57 4.40 -3.34 5.17
C ASP A 57 3.10 -3.73 4.48
N ILE A 58 2.69 -2.98 3.45
CA ILE A 58 1.54 -3.32 2.59
C ILE A 58 1.75 -4.70 1.96
N LYS A 59 2.92 -4.94 1.34
CA LYS A 59 3.23 -6.23 0.73
C LYS A 59 3.22 -7.37 1.76
N ARG A 60 3.76 -7.13 2.97
CA ARG A 60 3.74 -8.10 4.07
C ARG A 60 2.31 -8.47 4.45
N HIS A 61 1.45 -7.49 4.66
CA HIS A 61 0.05 -7.72 5.03
C HIS A 61 -0.72 -8.45 3.93
N LEU A 62 -0.55 -8.08 2.65
CA LEU A 62 -1.13 -8.82 1.53
C LEU A 62 -0.71 -10.30 1.52
N LYS A 63 0.58 -10.58 1.76
CA LYS A 63 1.10 -11.95 1.87
C LYS A 63 0.49 -12.70 3.07
N ASN A 64 0.28 -12.03 4.19
CA ASN A 64 -0.41 -12.61 5.36
C ASN A 64 -1.86 -13.01 5.03
N HIS A 65 -2.53 -12.26 4.15
CA HIS A 65 -3.85 -12.59 3.60
C HIS A 65 -3.82 -13.63 2.47
N GLY A 66 -2.66 -14.21 2.15
CA GLY A 66 -2.51 -15.25 1.13
C GLY A 66 -2.34 -14.74 -0.31
N VAL A 67 -2.11 -13.44 -0.50
CA VAL A 67 -1.85 -12.87 -1.82
C VAL A 67 -0.43 -13.20 -2.28
N ILE A 68 -0.32 -13.80 -3.47
CA ILE A 68 0.96 -14.07 -4.12
C ILE A 68 1.30 -12.87 -5.01
N LEU A 69 2.30 -12.10 -4.60
CA LEU A 69 2.85 -11.01 -5.39
C LEU A 69 4.01 -11.55 -6.25
N ASN A 70 3.90 -11.39 -7.57
CA ASN A 70 4.99 -11.65 -8.49
C ASN A 70 5.86 -10.39 -8.58
N ASP A 71 6.75 -10.22 -7.60
CA ASP A 71 7.76 -9.14 -7.57
C ASP A 71 8.91 -9.42 -8.55
#